data_AF-A0A2D4P435-F1
#
_entry.id   AF-A0A2D4P435-F1
#
_cell.length_a   1.000
_cell.length_b   1.000
_cell.length_c   1.000
_cell.angle_alpha   90.00
_cell.angle_beta   90.00
_cell.angle_gamma   90.00
#
_symmetry.space_group_name_H-M   'P 1'
#
loop_
_entity.id
_entity.type
_entity.pdbx_description
1 polymer ?
#
loop_
_entity_poly.entity_id
_entity_poly.type
_entity_poly.pdbx_seq_one_letter_code
_entity_poly.pdbx_strand_id
1 'polypeptide(L)'
;TWVWKSIGLEDLMANKYSKIGNEVLPPGTPVGNGLTAEAAEDLGLSKGIAVAASLIDAHAGGLGMIGANVKGYNLPCENQPITSRLAVICGTSSCHMAVSKSPIFVPGVWG
;
A
#
# COMPACT_ATOMS: atom_id res chain seq x y z
N THR A 1 15.46 -3.43 18.50
CA THR A 1 16.07 -2.21 19.08
C THR A 1 17.57 -2.14 18.85
N TRP A 2 18.33 -3.25 18.85
CA TRP A 2 19.78 -3.22 18.59
C TRP A 2 20.14 -2.62 17.22
N VAL A 3 19.35 -2.93 16.19
CA VAL A 3 19.61 -2.49 14.80
C VAL A 3 19.79 -0.98 14.71
N TRP A 4 18.86 -0.19 15.29
CA TRP A 4 18.91 1.28 15.28
C TRP A 4 20.21 1.83 15.88
N LYS A 5 20.66 1.27 17.02
CA LYS A 5 21.93 1.66 17.64
C LYS A 5 23.14 1.26 16.81
N SER A 6 23.11 0.06 16.22
CA SER A 6 24.24 -0.43 15.42
C SER A 6 24.45 0.35 14.12
N ILE A 7 23.42 1.04 13.64
CA ILE A 7 23.48 1.88 12.44
C ILE A 7 23.51 3.39 12.76
N GLY A 8 23.64 3.77 14.04
CA GLY A 8 23.74 5.17 14.47
C GLY A 8 22.46 6.00 14.31
N LEU A 9 21.28 5.35 14.34
CA LEU A 9 19.96 5.96 14.19
C LEU A 9 19.09 5.80 15.44
N GLU A 10 19.70 5.71 16.62
CA GLU A 10 18.99 5.55 17.88
C GLU A 10 18.10 6.74 18.27
N ASP A 11 18.35 7.92 17.70
CA ASP A 11 17.53 9.12 17.90
C ASP A 11 16.11 8.95 17.33
N LEU A 12 15.93 8.09 16.31
CA LEU A 12 14.62 7.73 15.77
C LEU A 12 13.76 6.96 16.77
N MET A 13 14.37 6.33 17.79
CA MET A 13 13.63 5.63 18.84
C MET A 13 13.07 6.59 19.91
N ALA A 14 13.55 7.84 19.95
CA ALA A 14 13.12 8.82 20.94
C ALA A 14 11.60 9.09 20.86
N ASN A 15 10.99 9.42 22.00
CA ASN A 15 9.57 9.77 22.10
C ASN A 15 8.66 8.73 21.42
N LYS A 16 8.94 7.44 21.67
CA LYS A 16 8.20 6.29 21.10
C LYS A 16 8.09 6.37 19.57
N TYR A 17 9.21 6.56 18.85
CA TYR A 17 9.24 6.60 17.38
C TYR A 17 8.44 7.73 16.73
N SER A 18 8.10 8.79 17.47
CA SER A 18 7.28 9.91 16.96
C SER A 18 7.77 10.52 15.65
N LYS A 19 9.09 10.52 15.38
CA LYS A 19 9.68 11.04 14.13
C LYS A 19 9.35 10.22 12.88
N ILE A 20 9.11 8.93 13.03
CA ILE A 20 8.92 7.98 11.91
C ILE A 20 7.52 7.35 11.89
N GLY A 21 6.68 7.74 12.84
CA GLY A 21 5.39 7.11 13.08
C GLY A 21 5.51 5.96 14.08
N ASN A 22 4.50 5.86 14.95
CA ASN A 22 4.43 4.85 16.00
C ASN A 22 3.15 4.00 15.94
N GLU A 23 2.34 4.26 14.92
CA GLU A 23 1.14 3.53 14.57
C GLU A 23 1.19 3.23 13.07
N VAL A 24 0.91 1.99 12.71
CA VAL A 24 0.88 1.52 11.33
C VAL A 24 -0.50 0.93 11.08
N LEU A 25 -1.18 1.47 10.07
CA LEU A 25 -2.53 1.06 9.71
C LEU A 25 -2.53 0.32 8.37
N PRO A 26 -3.35 -0.72 8.19
CA PRO A 26 -3.56 -1.32 6.89
C PRO A 26 -4.12 -0.31 5.88
N PRO A 27 -3.72 -0.39 4.60
CA PRO A 27 -4.35 0.36 3.52
C PRO A 27 -5.88 0.27 3.54
N GLY A 28 -6.56 1.40 3.31
CA GLY A 28 -8.03 1.47 3.34
C GLY A 28 -8.63 1.74 4.72
N THR A 29 -7.85 1.64 5.80
CA THR A 29 -8.33 1.99 7.15
C THR A 29 -8.67 3.49 7.23
N PRO A 30 -9.85 3.90 7.71
CA PRO A 30 -10.16 5.31 7.90
C PRO A 30 -9.19 5.97 8.88
N VAL A 31 -8.65 7.13 8.53
CA VAL A 31 -7.73 7.89 9.39
C VAL A 31 -8.40 9.14 9.95
N GLY A 32 -8.19 9.39 11.25
CA GLY A 32 -8.78 10.51 11.96
C GLY A 32 -10.31 10.54 11.82
N ASN A 33 -10.86 11.74 11.63
CA ASN A 33 -12.28 11.96 11.38
C ASN A 33 -12.55 12.34 9.90
N GLY A 34 -11.73 11.83 8.97
CA GLY A 34 -11.78 12.19 7.56
C GLY A 34 -11.12 13.54 7.25
N LEU A 35 -11.47 14.14 6.10
CA LEU A 35 -10.94 15.44 5.68
C LEU A 35 -11.15 16.50 6.75
N THR A 36 -10.08 17.22 7.07
CA THR A 36 -10.12 18.41 7.94
C THR A 36 -10.93 19.53 7.25
N ALA A 37 -11.33 20.55 8.02
CA ALA A 37 -12.03 21.70 7.44
C ALA A 37 -11.18 22.41 6.38
N GLU A 38 -9.89 22.61 6.68
CA GLU A 38 -8.89 23.22 5.79
C GLU A 38 -8.72 22.42 4.50
N ALA A 39 -8.44 21.12 4.60
CA ALA A 39 -8.25 20.27 3.40
C ALA A 39 -9.53 20.15 2.55
N ALA A 40 -10.71 20.20 3.19
CA ALA A 40 -11.98 20.18 2.49
C ALA A 40 -12.20 21.47 1.68
N GLU A 41 -11.86 22.63 2.24
CA GLU A 41 -11.90 23.92 1.55
C GLU A 41 -10.94 23.96 0.35
N ASP A 42 -9.68 23.55 0.56
CA ASP A 42 -8.66 23.52 -0.51
C ASP A 42 -9.03 22.62 -1.69
N LEU A 43 -9.70 21.49 -1.41
CA LEU A 43 -10.10 20.50 -2.43
C LEU A 43 -11.49 20.74 -3.00
N GLY A 44 -12.26 21.71 -2.47
CA GLY A 44 -13.67 21.92 -2.86
C GLY A 44 -14.58 20.74 -2.50
N LEU A 45 -14.31 20.08 -1.37
CA LEU A 45 -15.00 18.89 -0.89
C LEU A 45 -15.69 19.14 0.46
N SER A 46 -16.49 18.18 0.91
CA SER A 46 -17.12 18.25 2.24
C SER A 46 -16.16 17.82 3.35
N LYS A 47 -16.12 18.58 4.45
CA LYS A 47 -15.45 18.17 5.69
C LYS A 47 -15.95 16.80 6.16
N GLY A 48 -15.04 15.97 6.64
CA GLY A 48 -15.37 14.66 7.20
C GLY A 48 -15.57 13.54 6.18
N ILE A 49 -15.36 13.80 4.87
CA ILE A 49 -15.24 12.72 3.89
C ILE A 49 -14.14 11.76 4.34
N ALA A 50 -14.43 10.46 4.30
CA ALA A 50 -13.50 9.43 4.75
C ALA A 50 -12.18 9.51 3.97
N VAL A 51 -11.07 9.46 4.71
CA VAL A 51 -9.71 9.38 4.17
C VAL A 51 -9.13 8.06 4.61
N ALA A 52 -8.58 7.29 3.67
CA ALA A 52 -7.93 6.03 3.97
C ALA A 52 -6.45 6.21 4.31
N ALA A 53 -5.90 5.30 5.12
CA ALA A 53 -4.46 5.13 5.26
C ALA A 53 -3.82 4.93 3.89
N SER A 54 -2.69 5.61 3.67
CA SER A 54 -2.07 5.79 2.35
C SER A 54 -1.53 4.49 1.74
N LEU A 55 -1.30 4.52 0.42
CA LEU A 55 -0.60 3.50 -0.35
C LEU A 55 0.51 4.13 -1.20
N ILE A 56 1.55 3.37 -1.47
CA ILE A 56 2.55 3.68 -2.50
C ILE A 56 1.89 3.55 -3.88
N ASP A 57 2.27 4.39 -4.84
CA ASP A 57 1.70 4.49 -6.18
C ASP A 57 1.59 3.14 -6.93
N ALA A 58 2.70 2.41 -7.05
CA ALA A 58 2.73 1.12 -7.71
C ALA A 58 1.89 0.07 -6.96
N HIS A 59 1.78 0.19 -5.63
CA HIS A 59 0.95 -0.70 -4.82
C HIS A 59 -0.54 -0.39 -4.99
N ALA A 60 -0.89 0.89 -5.15
CA ALA A 60 -2.25 1.31 -5.50
C ALA A 60 -2.63 0.80 -6.91
N GLY A 61 -1.71 0.90 -7.88
CA GLY A 61 -1.87 0.29 -9.20
C GLY A 61 -2.05 -1.23 -9.13
N GLY A 62 -1.21 -1.90 -8.33
CA GLY A 62 -1.30 -3.33 -8.08
C GLY A 62 -2.66 -3.74 -7.50
N LEU A 63 -3.12 -3.04 -6.46
CA LEU A 63 -4.42 -3.23 -5.84
C LEU A 63 -5.57 -3.04 -6.83
N GLY A 64 -5.52 -1.97 -7.64
CA GLY A 64 -6.56 -1.67 -8.63
C GLY A 64 -6.68 -2.71 -9.74
N MET A 65 -5.60 -3.41 -10.07
CA MET A 65 -5.55 -4.36 -11.19
C MET A 65 -5.67 -5.83 -10.78
N ILE A 66 -4.99 -6.25 -9.71
CA ILE A 66 -4.82 -7.69 -9.41
C ILE A 66 -6.14 -8.39 -9.09
N GLY A 67 -7.07 -7.65 -8.47
CA GLY A 67 -8.41 -8.10 -8.10
C GLY A 67 -9.48 -7.89 -9.18
N ALA A 68 -9.12 -7.47 -10.40
CA ALA A 68 -10.08 -7.17 -11.45
C ALA A 68 -11.03 -8.36 -11.73
N ASN A 69 -12.33 -8.08 -11.82
CA ASN A 69 -13.32 -9.08 -12.20
C ASN A 69 -13.25 -9.29 -13.72
N VAL A 70 -12.81 -10.47 -14.13
CA VAL A 70 -12.60 -10.85 -15.53
C VAL A 70 -13.66 -11.84 -16.04
N LYS A 71 -14.74 -12.04 -15.28
CA LYS A 71 -15.81 -12.97 -15.66
C LYS A 71 -16.47 -12.56 -16.99
N GLY A 72 -16.65 -13.51 -17.90
CA GLY A 72 -17.29 -13.31 -19.20
C GLY A 72 -16.39 -12.72 -20.28
N TYR A 73 -15.10 -12.49 -20.00
CA TYR A 73 -14.12 -12.03 -20.99
C TYR A 73 -13.36 -13.19 -21.65
N ASN A 74 -13.64 -14.45 -21.29
CA ASN A 74 -12.97 -15.65 -21.81
C ASN A 74 -11.44 -15.57 -21.67
N LEU A 75 -10.95 -14.99 -20.57
CA LEU A 75 -9.53 -14.86 -20.29
C LEU A 75 -9.00 -16.13 -19.61
N PRO A 76 -7.73 -16.54 -19.85
CA PRO A 76 -7.15 -17.73 -19.24
C PRO A 76 -7.18 -17.74 -17.70
N CYS A 77 -7.17 -16.56 -17.07
CA CYS A 77 -7.17 -16.39 -15.61
C CYS A 77 -8.56 -16.28 -14.99
N GLU A 78 -9.65 -16.41 -15.77
CA GLU A 78 -11.02 -16.18 -15.31
C GLU A 78 -11.42 -17.07 -14.13
N ASN A 79 -11.11 -18.37 -14.22
CA ASN A 79 -11.42 -19.36 -13.20
C ASN A 79 -10.22 -19.68 -12.30
N GLN A 80 -9.22 -18.80 -12.27
CA GLN A 80 -8.00 -18.97 -11.50
C GLN A 80 -7.96 -17.99 -10.31
N PRO A 81 -7.33 -18.37 -9.18
CA PRO A 81 -7.24 -17.50 -8.02
C PRO A 81 -6.41 -16.24 -8.32
N ILE A 82 -6.59 -15.17 -7.55
CA ILE A 82 -5.79 -13.93 -7.70
C ILE A 82 -4.28 -14.18 -7.58
N THR A 83 -3.89 -15.24 -6.87
CA THR A 83 -2.49 -15.67 -6.71
C THR A 83 -1.87 -16.24 -7.99
N SER A 84 -2.68 -16.52 -9.02
CA SER A 84 -2.20 -16.91 -10.35
C SER A 84 -2.00 -15.72 -11.29
N ARG A 85 -2.12 -14.48 -10.78
CA ARG A 85 -2.07 -13.25 -11.56
C ARG A 85 -0.81 -12.48 -11.23
N LEU A 86 -0.28 -11.80 -12.25
CA LEU A 86 0.82 -10.86 -12.12
C LEU A 86 0.32 -9.49 -12.55
N ALA A 87 0.35 -8.51 -11.64
CA ALA A 87 0.10 -7.12 -11.98
C ALA A 87 1.41 -6.47 -12.44
N VAL A 88 1.40 -5.86 -13.62
CA VAL A 88 2.55 -5.12 -14.17
C VAL A 88 2.16 -3.64 -14.24
N ILE A 89 2.75 -2.84 -13.36
CA ILE A 89 2.46 -1.40 -13.26
C ILE A 89 3.55 -0.66 -14.01
N CYS A 90 3.21 -0.20 -15.22
CA CYS A 90 4.14 0.42 -16.15
C CYS A 90 4.20 1.94 -15.98
N GLY A 91 5.42 2.48 -16.05
CA GLY A 91 5.75 3.90 -16.15
C GLY A 91 7.15 4.03 -16.80
N THR A 92 7.99 4.95 -16.32
CA THR A 92 9.40 5.01 -16.73
C THR A 92 10.17 3.72 -16.39
N SER A 93 9.71 3.02 -15.36
CA SER A 93 10.09 1.65 -15.00
C SER A 93 8.83 0.81 -14.83
N SER A 94 8.98 -0.49 -14.58
CA SER A 94 7.85 -1.40 -14.35
C SER A 94 7.96 -2.07 -12.99
N CYS A 95 6.89 -2.00 -12.19
CA CYS A 95 6.76 -2.82 -10.99
C CYS A 95 5.96 -4.10 -11.30
N HIS A 96 6.50 -5.25 -10.90
CA HIS A 96 5.87 -6.56 -11.08
C HIS A 96 5.41 -7.07 -9.72
N MET A 97 4.10 -7.22 -9.54
CA MET A 97 3.49 -7.59 -8.26
C MET A 97 2.70 -8.88 -8.39
N ALA A 98 3.01 -9.85 -7.52
CA ALA A 98 2.25 -11.08 -7.33
C ALA A 98 1.92 -11.23 -5.85
N VAL A 99 0.83 -11.94 -5.55
CA VAL A 99 0.39 -12.21 -4.17
C VAL A 99 0.39 -13.69 -3.89
N SER A 100 0.78 -14.06 -2.67
CA SER A 100 0.77 -15.44 -2.17
C SER A 100 0.06 -15.50 -0.83
N LYS A 101 -0.54 -16.65 -0.51
CA LYS A 101 -1.13 -16.91 0.81
C LYS A 101 -0.08 -17.15 1.90
N SER A 102 1.13 -17.50 1.49
CA SER A 102 2.25 -17.80 2.40
C SER A 102 3.50 -17.07 1.95
N PRO A 103 4.41 -16.71 2.88
CA PRO A 103 5.66 -16.04 2.52
C PRO A 103 6.49 -16.87 1.54
N ILE A 104 7.01 -16.21 0.49
CA ILE A 104 7.92 -16.80 -0.50
C ILE A 104 9.10 -15.84 -0.66
N PHE A 105 10.31 -16.32 -0.38
CA PHE A 105 11.53 -15.53 -0.51
C PHE A 105 12.18 -15.83 -1.85
N VAL A 106 12.31 -14.81 -2.70
CA VAL A 106 12.84 -14.94 -4.07
C VAL A 106 14.07 -14.05 -4.21
N PRO A 107 15.23 -14.58 -4.67
CA PRO A 107 16.41 -13.78 -4.91
C PRO A 107 16.14 -12.63 -5.88
N GLY A 108 16.51 -11.41 -5.48
CA GLY A 108 16.33 -10.21 -6.30
C GLY A 108 14.93 -9.61 -6.30
N VAL A 109 13.95 -10.21 -5.60
CA VAL A 109 12.64 -9.60 -5.38
C VAL A 109 12.64 -8.82 -4.07
N TRP A 110 12.15 -7.59 -4.13
CA TRP A 110 11.94 -6.73 -2.97
C TRP A 110 10.44 -6.55 -2.74
N GLY A 111 10.02 -6.65 -1.48
CA GLY A 111 8.63 -6.58 -1.03
C GLY A 111 8.51 -6.95 0.43
#